data_AF-A0A3B8RSU0-F1
#
_entry.id   AF-A0A3B8RSU0-F1
#
_cell.length_a   1.000
_cell.length_b   1.000
_cell.length_c   1.000
_cell.angle_alpha   90.00
_cell.angle_beta   90.00
_cell.angle_gamma   90.00
#
_symmetry.space_group_name_H-M   'P 1'
#
loop_
_entity.id
_entity.type
_entity.pdbx_description
1 polymer ?
#
loop_
_entity_poly.entity_id
_entity_poly.type
_entity_poly.pdbx_seq_one_letter_code
_entity_poly.pdbx_strand_id
1 'polypeptide(L)' 'MNKHTKLFYRVIAGIRATGNKNGYVSVTRIKTRLHTGYARAGKLIEELIRAGVLKKLDENYIKSSANGGNILWENLSKY' A
#
# COMPACT_ATOMS: atom_id res chain seq x y z
N MET A 1 -15.50 -11.88 3.89
CA MET A 1 -14.32 -11.04 3.59
C MET A 1 -13.24 -11.26 4.64
N ASN A 2 -12.07 -11.78 4.25
CA ASN A 2 -10.96 -12.06 5.15
C ASN A 2 -10.44 -10.79 5.85
N LYS A 3 -10.05 -10.90 7.12
CA LYS A 3 -9.55 -9.78 7.96
C LYS A 3 -8.33 -9.09 7.33
N HIS A 4 -7.47 -9.85 6.63
CA HIS A 4 -6.29 -9.34 5.91
C HIS A 4 -6.66 -8.47 4.70
N THR A 5 -7.64 -8.90 3.91
CA THR A 5 -8.08 -8.21 2.69
C THR A 5 -8.60 -6.80 2.99
N LYS A 6 -9.30 -6.63 4.12
CA LYS A 6 -9.91 -5.35 4.51
C LYS A 6 -8.86 -4.29 4.86
N LEU A 7 -7.77 -4.66 5.53
CA LEU A 7 -6.68 -3.73 5.84
C LEU A 7 -5.91 -3.36 4.56
N PHE A 8 -5.70 -4.33 3.67
CA PHE A 8 -5.06 -4.14 2.37
C PHE A 8 -5.79 -3.11 1.49
N TYR A 9 -7.11 -3.26 1.33
CA TYR A 9 -7.93 -2.29 0.60
C TYR A 9 -7.88 -0.89 1.21
N ARG A 10 -7.81 -0.78 2.55
CA ARG A 10 -7.65 0.52 3.22
C ARG A 10 -6.31 1.16 2.92
N VAL A 11 -5.23 0.39 2.80
CA VAL A 11 -3.91 0.91 2.40
C VAL A 11 -3.94 1.42 0.97
N ILE A 12 -4.47 0.65 0.02
CA ILE A 12 -4.57 1.06 -1.39
C ILE A 12 -5.49 2.29 -1.54
N ALA A 13 -6.63 2.32 -0.84
CA ALA A 13 -7.50 3.49 -0.81
C ALA A 13 -6.80 4.71 -0.18
N GLY A 14 -6.00 4.49 0.87
CA GLY A 14 -5.14 5.51 1.47
C GLY A 14 -4.12 6.06 0.47
N ILE A 15 -3.45 5.20 -0.27
CA ILE A 15 -2.49 5.55 -1.32
C ILE A 15 -3.16 6.40 -2.40
N ARG A 16 -4.32 5.96 -2.91
CA ARG A 16 -5.06 6.70 -3.93
C ARG A 16 -5.56 8.06 -3.42
N ALA A 17 -5.97 8.14 -2.16
CA ALA A 17 -6.46 9.39 -1.56
C ALA A 17 -5.35 10.37 -1.15
N THR A 18 -4.13 9.87 -0.91
CA THR A 18 -3.00 10.71 -0.45
C THR A 18 -1.94 10.93 -1.52
N GLY A 19 -2.09 10.30 -2.67
CA GLY A 19 -1.20 10.49 -3.82
C GLY A 19 -1.30 11.88 -4.42
N ASN A 20 -0.14 12.42 -4.81
CA ASN A 20 -0.09 13.69 -5.54
C ASN A 20 -0.38 13.47 -7.04
N LYS A 21 -0.36 14.56 -7.82
CA LYS A 21 -0.60 14.52 -9.29
C LYS A 21 0.36 13.60 -10.07
N ASN A 22 1.51 13.25 -9.48
CA ASN A 22 2.52 12.35 -10.07
C ASN A 22 2.39 10.88 -9.60
N GLY A 23 1.38 10.60 -8.77
CA GLY A 23 1.14 9.28 -8.16
C GLY A 23 2.08 8.94 -7.00
N TYR A 24 2.82 9.93 -6.48
CA TYR A 24 3.69 9.73 -5.32
C TYR A 24 2.91 9.86 -4.03
N VAL A 25 3.20 8.97 -3.10
CA VAL A 25 2.50 8.92 -1.83
C VAL A 25 3.50 8.93 -0.68
N SER A 26 3.28 9.84 0.27
CA SER A 26 4.07 9.89 1.50
C SER A 26 3.67 8.75 2.44
N VAL A 27 4.64 7.94 2.84
CA VAL A 27 4.50 6.86 3.83
C VAL A 27 3.95 7.42 5.15
N THR A 28 4.39 8.60 5.56
CA THR A 28 3.90 9.28 6.77
C THR A 28 2.41 9.60 6.67
N ARG A 29 1.95 10.13 5.53
CA ARG A 29 0.51 10.42 5.32
C ARG A 29 -0.36 9.17 5.33
N ILE A 30 0.12 8.07 4.73
CA ILE A 30 -0.59 6.78 4.76
C ILE A 30 -0.69 6.28 6.21
N LYS A 31 0.42 6.33 6.96
CA LYS A 31 0.47 5.92 8.37
C LYS A 31 -0.53 6.71 9.23
N THR A 32 -0.55 8.04 9.09
CA THR A 32 -1.53 8.89 9.78
C THR A 32 -2.98 8.54 9.41
N ARG A 33 -3.26 8.29 8.14
CA ARG A 33 -4.63 8.02 7.65
C ARG A 33 -5.16 6.64 8.07
N LEU A 34 -4.29 5.64 8.16
CA LEU A 34 -4.70 4.30 8.51
C LEU A 34 -5.09 4.17 10.00
N HIS A 35 -4.73 5.13 10.85
CA HIS A 35 -4.97 5.10 12.31
C HIS A 35 -4.52 3.78 12.97
N THR A 36 -3.66 3.02 12.29
CA THR A 36 -3.07 1.78 12.76
C THR A 36 -1.68 2.07 13.29
N GLY A 37 -1.31 1.48 14.43
CA GLY A 37 0.01 1.63 15.03
C GLY A 37 1.12 1.56 13.98
N TYR A 38 2.04 2.53 14.04
CA TYR A 38 3.08 2.80 13.04
C TYR A 38 3.80 1.55 12.53
N ALA A 39 4.05 0.58 13.41
CA ALA A 39 4.72 -0.68 13.09
C ALA A 39 3.91 -1.58 12.12
N ARG A 40 2.58 -1.64 12.26
CA ARG A 40 1.73 -2.52 11.45
C ARG A 40 1.55 -1.99 10.03
N ALA A 41 1.37 -0.67 9.89
CA ALA A 41 1.32 -0.01 8.59
C ALA A 41 2.67 -0.11 7.85
N GLY A 42 3.79 0.05 8.58
CA GLY A 42 5.12 -0.12 8.01
C GLY A 42 5.36 -1.51 7.42
N LYS A 43 5.09 -2.57 8.20
CA LYS A 43 5.22 -3.96 7.73
C LYS A 43 4.38 -4.24 6.48
N LEU A 44 3.14 -3.73 6.45
CA LEU A 44 2.23 -3.94 5.32
C LEU A 44 2.70 -3.23 4.04
N ILE A 45 3.26 -2.03 4.18
CA ILE A 45 3.86 -1.30 3.06
C ILE A 45 5.10 -2.07 2.54
N GLU A 46 5.92 -2.62 3.41
CA GLU A 46 7.06 -3.45 2.98
C GLU A 46 6.63 -4.74 2.27
N GLU A 47 5.62 -5.43 2.78
CA GLU A 47 5.06 -6.63 2.12
C GLU A 47 4.53 -6.29 0.72
N LEU A 48 3.85 -5.16 0.59
CA LEU A 48 3.37 -4.63 -0.69
C LEU A 48 4.50 -4.29 -1.66
N ILE A 49 5.63 -3.78 -1.15
CA ILE A 49 6.82 -3.50 -1.96
C ILE A 49 7.47 -4.81 -2.40
N ARG A 50 7.63 -5.78 -1.50
CA ARG A 50 8.19 -7.11 -1.84
C ARG A 50 7.31 -7.86 -2.83
N ALA A 51 6.00 -7.75 -2.69
CA ALA A 51 5.06 -8.32 -3.65
C ALA A 51 5.13 -7.64 -5.02
N GLY A 52 5.77 -6.47 -5.14
CA GLY A 52 5.81 -5.70 -6.39
C GLY A 52 4.54 -4.89 -6.67
N VAL A 53 3.62 -4.82 -5.71
CA VAL A 53 2.41 -4.00 -5.79
C VAL A 53 2.76 -2.51 -5.71
N LEU A 54 3.70 -2.17 -4.83
CA LEU A 54 4.21 -0.82 -4.65
C LEU A 54 5.70 -0.76 -5.01
N LYS A 55 6.13 0.41 -5.48
CA LYS A 55 7.54 0.73 -5.71
C LYS A 55 7.98 1.76 -4.68
N LYS A 56 9.01 1.42 -3.90
CA LYS A 56 9.70 2.38 -3.03
C LYS A 56 10.47 3.36 -3.92
N LEU A 57 10.25 4.64 -3.73
CA LEU A 57 11.02 5.69 -4.40
C LEU A 57 12.18 6.13 -3.51
N ASP A 58 11.87 6.41 -2.25
CA ASP A 58 12.82 6.73 -1.19
C ASP A 58 12.27 6.27 0.18
N GLU A 59 12.89 6.67 1.28
CA GLU A 59 12.47 6.29 2.63
C GLU A 59 11.07 6.80 3.02
N ASN A 60 10.62 7.89 2.39
CA ASN A 60 9.41 8.62 2.72
C ASN A 60 8.32 8.51 1.65
N TYR A 61 8.66 8.14 0.42
CA TYR A 61 7.76 8.10 -0.72
C TYR A 61 7.69 6.74 -1.40
N ILE A 62 6.46 6.37 -1.76
CA ILE A 62 6.14 5.18 -2.52
C ILE A 62 5.22 5.53 -3.70
N LYS A 63 5.21 4.68 -4.72
CA LYS A 63 4.32 4.79 -5.88
C LYS A 63 3.69 3.45 -6.18
N SER A 64 2.48 3.43 -6.73
CA SER A 64 1.90 2.19 -7.27
C SER A 64 2.72 1.68 -8.45
N SER A 65 3.03 0.38 -8.46
CA SER A 65 3.64 -0.28 -9.62
C SER A 65 2.65 -0.34 -10.77
N ALA A 66 3.13 -0.29 -12.02
CA ALA A 66 2.29 -0.42 -13.22
C ALA A 66 1.51 -1.75 -13.23
N ASN A 67 2.11 -2.82 -12.71
CA ASN A 67 1.48 -4.15 -12.58
C ASN A 67 0.86 -4.39 -11.20
N GLY A 68 0.85 -3.39 -10.32
CA GLY A 68 0.50 -3.60 -8.92
C GLY A 68 -0.94 -4.05 -8.71
N GLY A 69 -1.87 -3.60 -9.55
CA GLY A 69 -3.27 -4.05 -9.53
C GLY A 69 -3.43 -5.52 -9.93
N ASN A 70 -2.65 -5.97 -10.92
CA ASN A 70 -2.73 -7.36 -11.40
C ASN A 70 -2.07 -8.34 -10.41
N ILE A 71 -0.91 -7.97 -9.87
CA ILE A 71 -0.23 -8.71 -8.79
C ILE A 71 -1.11 -8.78 -7.54
N LEU A 72 -1.81 -7.69 -7.21
CA LEU A 72 -2.77 -7.65 -6.11
C LEU A 72 -3.89 -8.67 -6.33
N TRP A 73 -4.51 -8.65 -7.51
CA TRP A 73 -5.59 -9.57 -7.83
C TRP A 73 -5.14 -11.04 -7.81
N GLU A 74 -3.95 -11.33 -8.33
CA GLU A 74 -3.38 -12.67 -8.34
C GLU A 74 -3.04 -13.17 -6.92
N ASN A 75 -2.46 -12.32 -6.07
CA ASN A 75 -2.18 -12.68 -4.67
C ASN A 75 -3.46 -12.87 -3.87
N LEU A 76 -4.48 -12.03 -4.09
CA LEU A 76 -5.77 -12.17 -3.40
C LEU A 76 -6.56 -13.41 -3.82
N SER A 77 -6.36 -13.89 -5.05
CA SER A 77 -7.05 -15.10 -5.54
C SER A 77 -6.44 -16.41 -5.01
N LYS A 78 -5.26 -16.34 -4.37
CA LYS A 78 -4.58 -17.48 -3.72
C LYS A 78 -4.97 -17.67 -2.25
N TYR A 79 -5.69 -16.73 -1.64
CA TYR A 79 -6.07 -16.70 -0.22
C TYR A 79 -7.58 -16.62 0.00
#